data_AF-A0A7C3AVM8-F1
#
_entry.id   AF-A0A7C3AVM8-F1
#
_cell.length_a   1.000
_cell.length_b   1.000
_cell.length_c   1.000
_cell.angle_alpha   90.00
_cell.angle_beta   90.00
_cell.angle_gamma   90.00
#
_symmetry.space_group_name_H-M   'P 1'
#
loop_
_entity.id
_entity.type
_entity.pdbx_description
1 polymer ?
#
loop_
_entity_poly.entity_id
_entity_poly.type
_entity_poly.pdbx_seq_one_letter_code
_entity_poly.pdbx_strand_id
1 'polypeptide(L)'
;METFTVAAVIDGNTFAVSPPWELEDETGDRVRATGYDAPKSGSEAMAAEQKLSILIQNRKVELGTPHGVDRGRLVCDVYFQGMNLADYFPEYRV
;
A
#
# COMPACT_ATOMS: atom_id res chain seq x y z
N MET A 1 10.31 -3.05 10.84
CA MET A 1 9.56 -3.18 9.58
C MET A 1 9.35 -4.65 9.36
N GLU A 2 8.11 -5.04 9.10
CA GLU A 2 7.75 -6.43 8.85
C GLU A 2 7.50 -6.64 7.36
N THR A 3 7.91 -7.80 6.85
CA THR A 3 7.83 -8.09 5.42
C THR A 3 6.60 -8.93 5.11
N PHE A 4 5.81 -8.46 4.15
CA PHE A 4 4.58 -9.09 3.73
C PHE A 4 4.56 -9.33 2.23
N THR A 5 3.83 -10.37 1.79
CA THR A 5 3.58 -10.60 0.36
C THR A 5 2.31 -9.88 -0.04
N VAL A 6 2.36 -9.09 -1.12
CA VAL A 6 1.17 -8.43 -1.65
C VAL A 6 0.34 -9.46 -2.43
N ALA A 7 -0.81 -9.83 -1.87
CA ALA A 7 -1.71 -10.82 -2.44
C ALA A 7 -2.56 -10.24 -3.58
N ALA A 8 -3.01 -8.98 -3.45
CA ALA A 8 -3.80 -8.30 -4.46
C ALA A 8 -3.60 -6.78 -4.37
N VAL A 9 -3.68 -6.09 -5.50
CA VAL A 9 -3.79 -4.62 -5.53
C VAL A 9 -5.26 -4.25 -5.70
N ILE A 10 -5.72 -3.25 -4.95
CA ILE A 10 -7.13 -2.84 -4.88
C ILE A 10 -7.34 -1.51 -5.61
N ASP A 11 -6.44 -0.53 -5.38
CA ASP A 11 -6.42 0.75 -6.08
C ASP A 11 -4.99 1.32 -6.09
N GLY A 12 -4.78 2.54 -6.60
CA GLY A 12 -3.46 3.15 -6.75
C GLY A 12 -2.64 3.37 -5.46
N ASN A 13 -3.22 3.21 -4.27
CA ASN A 13 -2.46 3.20 -3.01
C ASN A 13 -2.96 2.20 -1.95
N THR A 14 -3.84 1.29 -2.33
CA THR A 14 -4.42 0.28 -1.45
C THR A 14 -4.19 -1.12 -1.99
N PHE A 15 -3.73 -2.03 -1.14
CA PHE A 15 -3.44 -3.42 -1.51
C PHE A 15 -3.69 -4.36 -0.33
N ALA A 16 -3.86 -5.65 -0.62
CA ALA A 16 -4.00 -6.71 0.37
C ALA A 16 -2.67 -7.46 0.55
N VAL A 17 -2.36 -7.85 1.79
CA VAL A 17 -1.13 -8.57 2.15
C VAL A 17 -1.41 -9.96 2.73
N SER A 18 -0.39 -10.81 2.70
CA SER A 18 -0.34 -12.10 3.38
C SER A 18 1.04 -12.33 4.03
N PRO A 19 1.11 -12.76 5.30
CA PRO A 19 -0.01 -12.99 6.24
C PRO A 19 -0.78 -11.69 6.57
N PRO A 20 -1.94 -11.75 7.25
CA PRO A 20 -2.60 -10.56 7.77
C PRO A 20 -1.65 -9.77 8.68
N TRP A 21 -1.79 -8.44 8.68
CA TRP A 21 -1.12 -7.59 9.65
C TRP A 21 -1.87 -7.64 10.99
N GLU A 22 -1.15 -7.32 12.06
CA GLU A 22 -1.68 -7.17 13.41
C GLU A 22 -1.23 -5.80 13.95
N LEU A 23 -2.16 -5.03 14.49
CA LEU A 23 -1.88 -3.77 15.16
C LEU A 23 -2.76 -3.68 16.41
N GLU A 24 -2.13 -3.75 17.58
CA GLU A 24 -2.83 -3.84 18.87
C GLU A 24 -3.84 -5.00 18.89
N ASP A 25 -5.13 -4.73 19.10
CA ASP A 25 -6.21 -5.73 19.09
C ASP A 25 -6.90 -5.85 17.72
N GLU A 26 -6.39 -5.17 16.68
CA GLU A 26 -6.93 -5.19 15.32
C GLU A 26 -6.07 -6.04 14.38
N THR A 27 -6.71 -6.72 13.43
CA THR A 27 -6.04 -7.47 12.37
C THR A 27 -6.78 -7.30 11.04
N GLY A 28 -6.04 -7.41 9.95
CA GLY A 28 -6.60 -7.36 8.60
C GLY A 28 -5.56 -7.65 7.54
N ASP A 29 -5.99 -7.64 6.28
CA ASP A 29 -5.12 -7.85 5.13
C ASP A 29 -4.92 -6.56 4.32
N ARG A 30 -5.81 -5.57 4.44
CA ARG A 30 -5.74 -4.35 3.62
C ARG A 30 -4.78 -3.33 4.20
N VAL A 31 -3.94 -2.78 3.34
CA VAL A 31 -2.99 -1.72 3.65
C VAL A 31 -3.27 -0.54 2.72
N ARG A 32 -3.27 0.68 3.25
CA ARG A 32 -3.22 1.92 2.49
C ARG A 32 -1.86 2.58 2.72
N ALA A 33 -1.07 2.71 1.67
CA ALA A 33 0.23 3.36 1.74
C ALA A 33 0.08 4.87 1.95
N THR A 34 0.96 5.44 2.77
CA THR A 34 1.09 6.89 3.01
C THR A 34 2.18 7.53 2.13
N GLY A 35 2.25 8.86 2.16
CA GLY A 35 3.24 9.65 1.42
C GLY A 35 2.81 10.06 0.02
N TYR A 36 1.67 9.57 -0.46
CA TYR A 36 1.06 9.99 -1.73
C TYR A 36 -0.45 9.74 -1.74
N ASP A 37 -1.19 10.54 -2.51
CA ASP A 37 -2.64 10.42 -2.68
C ASP A 37 -3.00 10.04 -4.13
N ALA A 38 -3.22 8.75 -4.36
CA ALA A 38 -3.55 8.25 -5.68
C ALA A 38 -4.99 8.64 -6.10
N PRO A 39 -5.21 9.03 -7.37
CA PRO A 39 -6.54 9.33 -7.89
C PRO A 39 -7.53 8.18 -7.66
N LYS A 40 -8.79 8.53 -7.37
CA LYS A 40 -9.84 7.56 -7.01
C LYS A 40 -10.84 7.27 -8.13
N SER A 41 -10.80 8.02 -9.22
CA SER A 41 -11.65 7.79 -10.39
C SER A 41 -10.99 8.27 -11.68
N GLY A 42 -11.54 7.83 -12.82
CA GLY A 42 -11.05 8.21 -14.15
C GLY A 42 -9.81 7.43 -14.61
N SER A 43 -9.23 7.89 -15.72
CA SER A 43 -8.08 7.23 -16.36
C SER A 43 -6.81 7.25 -15.51
N GLU A 44 -6.63 8.29 -14.70
CA GLU A 44 -5.46 8.41 -13.81
C GLU A 44 -5.50 7.38 -12.69
N ALA A 45 -6.69 7.09 -12.13
CA ALA A 45 -6.87 6.05 -11.12
C ALA A 45 -6.51 4.66 -11.68
N MET A 46 -7.01 4.35 -12.88
CA MET A 46 -6.68 3.10 -13.57
C MET A 46 -5.17 2.99 -13.84
N ALA A 47 -4.53 4.08 -14.25
CA ALA A 47 -3.08 4.10 -14.49
C ALA A 47 -2.28 3.88 -13.19
N ALA A 48 -2.68 4.50 -12.09
CA ALA A 48 -2.04 4.34 -10.79
C ALA A 48 -2.18 2.90 -10.25
N GLU A 49 -3.39 2.32 -10.32
CA GLU A 49 -3.65 0.93 -9.95
C GLU A 49 -2.83 -0.05 -10.78
N GLN A 50 -2.79 0.14 -12.10
CA GLN A 50 -2.00 -0.72 -13.00
C GLN A 50 -0.50 -0.62 -12.70
N LYS A 51 0.01 0.59 -12.50
CA LYS A 51 1.42 0.83 -12.12
C LYS A 51 1.76 0.15 -10.79
N LEU A 52 0.89 0.26 -9.78
CA LEU A 52 1.09 -0.40 -8.49
C LEU A 52 1.05 -1.93 -8.63
N SER A 53 0.09 -2.46 -9.39
CA SER A 53 -0.04 -3.89 -9.65
C SER A 53 1.23 -4.48 -10.28
N ILE A 54 1.77 -3.81 -11.30
CA ILE A 54 3.03 -4.23 -11.96
C ILE A 54 4.20 -4.18 -10.97
N LEU A 55 4.25 -3.17 -10.11
CA LEU A 55 5.37 -2.94 -9.20
C LEU A 55 5.42 -3.98 -8.07
N ILE A 56 4.30 -4.19 -7.37
CA ILE A 56 4.31 -4.90 -6.08
C ILE A 56 3.44 -6.15 -6.02
N GLN A 57 2.55 -6.43 -6.98
CA GLN A 57 1.69 -7.62 -6.87
C GLN A 57 2.52 -8.91 -6.89
N ASN A 58 2.22 -9.84 -5.97
CA ASN A 58 3.00 -11.05 -5.71
C ASN A 58 4.47 -10.79 -5.33
N ARG A 59 4.81 -9.55 -4.92
CA ARG A 59 6.11 -9.18 -4.38
C ARG A 59 6.05 -8.97 -2.89
N LYS A 60 7.23 -8.91 -2.28
CA LYS A 60 7.40 -8.58 -0.87
C LYS A 60 7.52 -7.07 -0.72
N VAL A 61 6.78 -6.53 0.24
CA VAL A 61 6.88 -5.15 0.71
C VAL A 61 7.16 -5.14 2.21
N GLU A 62 7.74 -4.06 2.68
CA GLU A 62 7.98 -3.84 4.10
C GLU A 62 6.97 -2.81 4.62
N LEU A 63 6.20 -3.19 5.63
CA LEU A 63 5.32 -2.27 6.34
C LEU A 63 6.12 -1.56 7.43
N GLY A 64 6.13 -0.24 7.34
CA GLY A 64 6.83 0.69 8.22
C GLY A 64 5.96 1.17 9.37
N THR A 65 6.10 2.45 9.72
CA THR A 65 5.39 3.06 10.84
C THR A 65 3.87 3.03 10.59
N PRO A 66 3.08 2.40 11.49
CA PRO A 66 1.64 2.45 11.41
C PRO A 66 1.11 3.81 11.89
N HIS A 67 0.16 4.37 11.16
CA HIS A 67 -0.55 5.62 11.46
C HIS A 67 -1.98 5.38 11.96
N GLY A 68 -2.40 4.11 12.06
CA GLY A 68 -3.70 3.66 12.57
C GLY A 68 -4.47 2.80 11.57
N VAL A 69 -5.69 2.40 11.96
CA VAL A 69 -6.62 1.64 11.11
C VAL A 69 -7.75 2.55 10.64
N ASP A 70 -7.99 2.60 9.33
CA ASP A 70 -9.08 3.37 8.71
C ASP A 70 -9.97 2.45 7.88
N ARG A 71 -11.18 2.18 8.40
CA ARG A 71 -12.21 1.32 7.76
C ARG A 71 -11.66 -0.07 7.41
N GLY A 72 -10.95 -0.69 8.35
CA GLY A 72 -10.34 -2.02 8.19
C GLY A 72 -9.10 -2.05 7.30
N ARG A 73 -8.43 -0.91 7.10
CA ARG A 73 -7.17 -0.80 6.37
C ARG A 73 -6.10 -0.26 7.29
N LEU A 74 -4.98 -0.96 7.37
CA LEU A 74 -3.79 -0.42 8.03
C LEU A 74 -3.23 0.73 7.20
N VAL A 75 -3.20 1.92 7.77
CA VAL A 75 -2.57 3.10 7.16
C VAL A 75 -1.14 3.14 7.65
N CYS A 76 -0.15 2.97 6.78
CA CYS A 76 1.26 2.93 7.19
C CYS A 76 2.20 3.37 6.06
N ASP A 77 3.44 3.67 6.44
CA ASP A 77 4.52 3.82 5.47
C ASP A 77 4.82 2.45 4.85
N VAL A 78 5.02 2.41 3.54
CA VAL A 78 5.28 1.16 2.82
C VAL A 78 6.60 1.31 2.07
N TYR A 79 7.45 0.29 2.13
CA TYR A 79 8.72 0.26 1.43
C TYR A 79 8.78 -0.94 0.49
N PHE A 80 9.32 -0.70 -0.71
CA PHE A 80 9.60 -1.73 -1.70
C PHE A 80 11.07 -1.62 -2.10
N GLN A 81 11.82 -2.71 -1.94
CA GLN A 81 13.26 -2.75 -2.23
C GLN A 81 14.07 -1.64 -1.50
N GLY A 82 13.68 -1.33 -0.26
CA GLY A 82 14.32 -0.28 0.56
C GLY A 82 13.96 1.16 0.17
N MET A 83 13.08 1.37 -0.81
CA MET A 83 12.59 2.69 -1.21
C MET A 83 11.15 2.88 -0.74
N ASN A 84 10.80 4.09 -0.28
CA ASN A 84 9.43 4.39 0.11
C ASN A 84 8.52 4.28 -1.12
N LEU A 85 7.37 3.61 -0.98
CA LEU A 85 6.45 3.37 -2.09
C LEU A 85 5.97 4.69 -2.73
N ALA A 86 5.83 5.77 -1.95
CA ALA A 86 5.51 7.10 -2.45
C ALA A 86 6.51 7.64 -3.47
N ASP A 87 7.78 7.21 -3.41
CA ASP A 87 8.83 7.67 -4.32
C ASP A 87 8.64 7.12 -5.75
N TYR A 88 7.89 6.01 -5.89
CA TYR A 88 7.50 5.47 -7.19
C TYR A 88 6.33 6.24 -7.82
N PHE A 89 5.63 7.08 -7.05
CA PHE A 89 4.47 7.88 -7.48
C PHE A 89 4.72 9.39 -7.24
N PRO A 90 5.79 9.97 -7.81
CA PRO A 90 6.14 11.37 -7.57
C PRO A 90 5.04 12.35 -8.01
N GLU A 91 4.24 11.98 -9.01
CA GLU A 91 3.09 12.74 -9.49
C GLU A 91 1.96 12.91 -8.45
N TYR A 92 1.92 12.07 -7.41
CA TYR A 92 0.86 12.03 -6.41
C TYR A 92 1.35 12.32 -4.99
N ARG A 93 2.61 12.73 -4.81
CA ARG A 93 3.17 13.03 -3.49
C ARG A 93 2.39 14.14 -2.78
N VAL A 94 2.31 14.02 -1.46
CA VAL A 94 1.71 15.01 -0.54
C VAL A 94 2.71 15.59 0.44
#